data_AF-A0A5K1GKF3-F1
#
_entry.id   AF-A0A5K1GKF3-F1
#
_cell.length_a   1.000
_cell.length_b   1.000
_cell.length_c   1.000
_cell.angle_alpha   90.00
_cell.angle_beta   90.00
_cell.angle_gamma   90.00
#
_symmetry.space_group_name_H-M   'P 1'
#
loop_
_entity.id
_entity.type
_entity.pdbx_description
1 polymer ?
#
loop_
_entity_poly.entity_id
_entity_poly.type
_entity_poly.pdbx_seq_one_letter_code
_entity_poly.pdbx_strand_id
1 'polypeptide(L)'
;IGNAVLNDETDQEGMVDFAWSHAVISDQLYRRVKRQCDFSSENQTTGCNNALSTMLQAYGDIDIYSIYSPVCTATLTKSSLHSSPRLVASPRAFSKH
;
A
#
# COMPACT_ATOMS: atom_id res chain seq x y z
N ILE A 1 -1.38 0.26 22.08
CA ILE A 1 -0.73 0.18 20.75
C ILE A 1 -1.72 0.75 19.74
N GLY A 2 -1.31 1.66 18.85
CA GLY A 2 -2.18 2.29 17.87
C GLY A 2 -1.66 2.08 16.46
N ASN A 3 -2.54 1.67 15.53
CA ASN A 3 -2.26 1.40 14.10
C ASN A 3 -0.93 0.68 13.85
N ALA A 4 -0.64 -0.33 14.67
CA ALA A 4 0.60 -1.09 14.54
C ALA A 4 0.39 -2.31 13.67
N VAL A 5 1.50 -2.78 13.11
CA VAL A 5 1.64 -4.13 12.59
C VAL A 5 1.50 -5.14 13.73
N LEU A 6 0.69 -6.18 13.52
CA LEU A 6 0.43 -7.25 14.46
C LEU A 6 0.65 -8.63 13.83
N ASN A 7 0.21 -8.83 12.59
CA ASN A 7 0.30 -10.10 11.89
C ASN A 7 0.29 -9.88 10.38
N ASP A 8 1.39 -10.24 9.73
CA ASP A 8 1.64 -10.02 8.30
C ASP A 8 0.49 -10.45 7.39
N GLU A 9 -0.12 -11.60 7.64
CA GLU A 9 -1.19 -12.15 6.82
C GLU A 9 -2.45 -11.27 6.90
N THR A 10 -2.96 -11.07 8.10
CA THR A 10 -4.20 -10.32 8.33
C THR A 10 -4.04 -8.82 8.11
N ASP A 11 -2.86 -8.26 8.39
CA ASP A 11 -2.56 -6.86 8.13
C ASP A 11 -2.49 -6.58 6.63
N GLN A 12 -1.86 -7.46 5.83
CA GLN A 12 -1.81 -7.31 4.37
C GLN A 12 -3.19 -7.50 3.73
N GLU A 13 -3.95 -8.51 4.17
CA GLU A 13 -5.31 -8.71 3.68
C GLU A 13 -6.20 -7.50 4.03
N GLY A 14 -6.11 -7.01 5.27
CA GLY A 14 -6.82 -5.83 5.74
C GLY A 14 -6.49 -4.57 4.95
N MET A 15 -5.23 -4.36 4.56
CA MET A 15 -4.85 -3.25 3.69
C MET A 15 -5.53 -3.29 2.31
N VAL A 16 -5.66 -4.49 1.72
CA VAL A 16 -6.32 -4.67 0.42
C VAL A 16 -7.82 -4.40 0.53
N ASP A 17 -8.46 -4.91 1.57
CA ASP A 17 -9.88 -4.69 1.83
C ASP A 17 -10.18 -3.22 2.18
N PHE A 18 -9.30 -2.55 2.93
CA PHE A 18 -9.39 -1.11 3.20
C PHE A 18 -9.30 -0.29 1.92
N ALA A 19 -8.30 -0.54 1.08
CA ALA A 19 -8.12 0.17 -0.19
C ALA A 19 -9.34 0.03 -1.11
N TRP A 20 -9.95 -1.15 -1.17
CA TRP A 20 -11.15 -1.38 -1.98
C TRP A 20 -12.39 -0.72 -1.39
N SER A 21 -12.66 -0.92 -0.09
CA SER A 21 -13.84 -0.35 0.58
C SER A 21 -13.85 1.18 0.63
N HIS A 22 -12.67 1.81 0.52
CA HIS A 22 -12.51 3.27 0.48
C HIS A 22 -12.30 3.81 -0.93
N ALA A 23 -12.61 3.01 -1.96
CA ALA A 23 -12.55 3.38 -3.38
C ALA A 23 -11.16 3.86 -3.88
N VAL A 24 -10.08 3.46 -3.20
CA VAL A 24 -8.71 3.73 -3.67
C VAL A 24 -8.36 2.83 -4.86
N ILE A 25 -8.85 1.60 -4.88
CA ILE A 25 -8.64 0.66 -5.99
C ILE A 25 -9.94 0.18 -6.63
N SER A 26 -9.85 -0.20 -7.90
CA SER A 26 -11.00 -0.73 -8.66
C SER A 26 -11.35 -2.17 -8.28
N ASP A 27 -12.61 -2.56 -8.50
CA ASP A 27 -13.08 -3.94 -8.32
C ASP A 27 -12.25 -4.96 -9.11
N GLN A 28 -11.78 -4.57 -10.30
CA GLN A 28 -10.96 -5.43 -11.14
C GLN A 28 -9.60 -5.69 -10.49
N LEU A 29 -9.00 -4.65 -9.90
CA LEU A 29 -7.72 -4.77 -9.20
C LEU A 29 -7.88 -5.54 -7.89
N TYR A 30 -8.92 -5.26 -7.11
CA TYR A 30 -9.26 -6.02 -5.90
C TYR A 30 -9.39 -7.52 -6.18
N ARG A 31 -10.24 -7.90 -7.14
CA ARG A 31 -10.42 -9.30 -7.56
C ARG A 31 -9.14 -9.93 -8.10
N ARG A 32 -8.26 -9.14 -8.74
CA ARG A 32 -6.96 -9.61 -9.21
C ARG A 32 -6.03 -9.93 -8.05
N VAL A 33 -5.94 -9.05 -7.05
CA VAL A 33 -5.14 -9.27 -5.83
C VAL A 33 -5.64 -10.49 -5.07
N LYS A 34 -6.94 -10.57 -4.75
CA LYS A 34 -7.54 -11.70 -4.02
C LYS A 34 -7.36 -13.05 -4.72
N ARG A 35 -7.18 -13.06 -6.05
CA ARG A 35 -6.94 -14.28 -6.84
C ARG A 35 -5.46 -14.65 -6.94
N GLN A 36 -4.56 -13.67 -7.01
CA GLN A 36 -3.15 -13.90 -7.32
C GLN A 36 -2.26 -13.99 -6.07
N CYS A 37 -2.69 -13.43 -4.95
CA CYS A 37 -1.96 -13.38 -3.71
C CYS A 37 -2.46 -14.43 -2.72
N ASP A 38 -1.52 -15.08 -2.05
CA ASP A 38 -1.77 -15.98 -0.92
C ASP A 38 -1.08 -15.39 0.30
N PHE A 39 -1.80 -14.61 1.11
CA PHE A 39 -1.21 -13.85 2.22
C PHE A 39 -0.62 -14.72 3.34
N SER A 40 -0.95 -16.02 3.38
CA SER A 40 -0.36 -16.98 4.30
C SER A 40 1.04 -17.45 3.85
N SER A 41 1.36 -17.29 2.57
CA SER A 41 2.64 -17.68 1.99
C SER A 41 3.66 -16.56 2.06
N GLU A 42 4.86 -16.89 2.54
CA GLU A 42 5.99 -15.96 2.45
C GLU A 42 6.35 -15.69 0.98
N ASN A 43 6.27 -16.70 0.10
CA ASN A 43 6.73 -16.65 -1.28
C ASN A 43 5.58 -16.32 -2.23
N GLN A 44 5.44 -15.04 -2.55
CA GLN A 44 4.45 -14.56 -3.49
C GLN A 44 4.83 -14.79 -4.95
N THR A 45 3.81 -15.02 -5.78
CA THR A 45 3.98 -15.12 -7.23
C THR A 45 4.32 -13.76 -7.85
N THR A 46 4.97 -13.75 -9.02
CA THR A 46 5.16 -12.52 -9.80
C THR A 46 3.84 -11.82 -10.11
N GLY A 47 2.76 -12.59 -10.31
CA GLY A 47 1.41 -12.05 -10.50
C GLY A 47 0.93 -11.25 -9.29
N CYS A 48 1.03 -11.82 -8.08
CA CYS A 48 0.70 -11.10 -6.85
C CYS A 48 1.54 -9.84 -6.71
N ASN A 49 2.85 -9.95 -6.93
CA ASN A 49 3.77 -8.83 -6.79
C ASN A 49 3.41 -7.66 -7.71
N ASN A 50 3.03 -7.95 -8.96
CA ASN A 50 2.56 -6.95 -9.91
C ASN A 50 1.21 -6.35 -9.51
N ALA A 51 0.28 -7.16 -9.00
CA ALA A 51 -1.02 -6.69 -8.54
C ALA A 51 -0.90 -5.76 -7.33
N LEU A 52 -0.08 -6.12 -6.34
CA LEU A 52 0.22 -5.27 -5.18
C LEU A 52 0.97 -3.99 -5.58
N SER A 53 1.92 -4.07 -6.51
CA SER A 53 2.57 -2.87 -7.04
C SER A 53 1.57 -1.92 -7.72
N THR A 54 0.60 -2.46 -8.47
CA THR A 54 -0.47 -1.66 -9.08
C THR A 54 -1.38 -1.03 -8.02
N MET A 55 -1.70 -1.76 -6.95
CA MET A 55 -2.46 -1.22 -5.81
C MET A 55 -1.73 -0.04 -5.17
N LEU A 56 -0.42 -0.15 -4.99
CA LEU A 56 0.39 0.91 -4.39
C LEU A 56 0.52 2.15 -5.27
N GLN A 57 0.53 1.97 -6.59
CA GLN A 57 0.48 3.09 -7.52
C GLN A 57 -0.83 3.88 -7.42
N ALA A 58 -1.94 3.25 -7.00
CA ALA A 58 -3.21 3.94 -6.78
C ALA A 58 -3.14 4.96 -5.63
N TYR A 59 -2.17 4.81 -4.72
CA TYR A 59 -1.87 5.79 -3.66
C TYR A 59 -0.90 6.89 -4.10
N GLY A 60 -0.51 6.98 -5.38
CA GLY A 60 0.55 7.89 -5.84
C GLY A 60 0.37 9.35 -5.43
N ASP A 61 -0.87 9.84 -5.39
CA ASP A 61 -1.24 11.21 -5.01
C ASP A 61 -2.08 11.27 -3.71
N ILE A 62 -2.16 10.17 -2.96
CA ILE A 62 -2.95 10.04 -1.73
C ILE A 62 -2.00 9.76 -0.57
N ASP A 63 -2.13 10.51 0.53
CA ASP A 63 -1.42 10.16 1.76
C ASP A 63 -2.04 8.89 2.37
N ILE A 64 -1.32 7.77 2.28
CA ILE A 64 -1.78 6.47 2.81
C ILE A 64 -2.02 6.50 4.34
N TYR A 65 -1.38 7.43 5.06
CA TYR A 65 -1.59 7.59 6.51
C TYR A 65 -2.86 8.39 6.82
N SER A 66 -3.38 9.15 5.85
CA SER A 66 -4.55 10.00 6.01
C SER A 66 -5.25 10.29 4.68
N ILE A 67 -5.98 9.29 4.16
CA ILE A 67 -6.56 9.31 2.80
C ILE A 67 -7.60 10.41 2.54
N TYR A 68 -8.10 11.06 3.59
CA TYR A 68 -9.07 12.16 3.51
C TYR A 68 -8.46 13.54 3.80
N SER A 69 -7.18 13.59 4.14
CA SER A 69 -6.46 14.84 4.37
C SER A 69 -5.81 15.33 3.09
N PRO A 70 -5.69 16.65 2.90
CA PRO A 70 -4.97 17.20 1.76
C PRO A 70 -3.47 16.85 1.85
N VAL A 71 -2.87 16.51 0.72
CA VAL A 71 -1.42 16.35 0.61
C VAL A 71 -0.72 17.71 0.66
N CYS A 72 0.44 17.78 1.31
CA CYS A 72 1.24 19.01 1.34
C CYS A 72 1.87 19.28 -0.03
N THR A 73 1.40 20.32 -0.73
CA THR A 73 1.89 20.74 -2.05
C THR A 73 2.99 21.79 -1.99
N ALA A 74 3.34 22.26 -0.78
CA ALA A 74 4.37 23.29 -0.60
C ALA A 74 5.74 22.74 -1.03
N THR A 75 6.26 23.26 -2.14
CA THR A 75 7.68 23.13 -2.46
C THR A 75 8.43 24.03 -1.49
N LEU A 76 8.86 23.47 -0.36
CA LEU A 76 9.76 24.17 0.54
C LEU A 76 11.01 24.53 -0.27
N THR A 77 11.18 25.81 -0.56
CA THR A 77 12.38 26.35 -1.20
C THR A 77 13.58 25.91 -0.36
N LYS A 78 14.35 24.96 -0.93
CA LYS A 78 15.53 24.29 -0.39
C LYS A 78 16.03 24.83 0.95
N SER A 79 15.68 24.13 2.02
CA SER A 79 16.58 23.89 3.15
C SER A 79 16.24 22.52 3.72
N SER A 80 16.88 21.49 3.15
CA SER A 80 17.01 20.15 3.73
C SER A 80 15.73 19.50 4.26
N LEU A 81 14.80 19.11 3.39
CA LEU A 81 13.83 18.05 3.72
C LEU A 81 13.92 16.98 2.65
N HIS A 82 14.32 15.79 3.09
CA HIS A 82 14.46 14.58 2.30
C HIS A 82 13.29 14.44 1.33
N SER A 83 13.58 14.29 0.03
CA SER A 83 12.58 13.78 -0.92
C SER A 83 12.05 12.49 -0.33
N SER A 84 10.78 12.47 0.09
CA SER A 84 10.13 11.22 0.45
C SER A 84 10.29 10.32 -0.77
N PRO A 85 10.97 9.17 -0.64
CA PRO A 85 11.13 8.28 -1.76
C PRO A 85 9.72 7.90 -2.22
N ARG A 86 9.48 7.90 -3.55
CA ARG A 86 8.33 7.22 -4.11
C ARG A 86 8.27 5.86 -3.42
N LEU A 87 7.16 5.56 -2.74
CA LEU A 87 6.98 4.30 -2.03
C LEU A 87 7.09 3.17 -3.07
N VAL A 88 8.31 2.69 -3.30
CA VAL A 88 8.56 1.37 -3.86
C VAL A 88 8.34 0.42 -2.69
N ALA A 89 7.07 0.27 -2.30
CA ALA A 89 6.69 -0.87 -1.52
C ALA A 89 6.75 -2.07 -2.47
N SER A 90 7.94 -2.65 -2.55
CA SER A 90 8.05 -4.04 -2.93
C SER A 90 7.06 -4.84 -2.06
N PRO A 91 6.37 -5.86 -2.57
CA PRO A 91 5.31 -6.62 -1.89
C PRO A 91 5.65 -7.28 -0.54
N ARG A 92 6.83 -7.02 0.03
CA ARG A 92 7.32 -7.63 1.27
C ARG A 92 7.70 -6.63 2.38
N ALA A 93 7.12 -5.43 2.45
CA ALA A 93 7.64 -4.39 3.38
C ALA A 93 6.61 -3.59 4.19
N PHE A 94 5.36 -4.04 4.35
CA PHE A 94 4.47 -3.38 5.32
C PHE A 94 4.60 -3.94 6.74
N SER A 95 5.12 -5.16 6.89
CA SER A 95 5.02 -5.91 8.14
C SER A 95 6.29 -6.66 8.57
N LYS A 96 7.36 -6.69 7.77
CA LYS A 96 8.55 -7.48 8.09
C LYS A 96 9.20 -7.06 9.42
N HIS A 97 8.99 -7.86 10.46
CA HIS A 97 9.84 -7.99 11.65
C HIS A 97 10.25 -9.46 11.80
#